data_AF-A0A1K2FRA3-F1
#
_entry.id   AF-A0A1K2FRA3-F1
#
_cell.length_a   1.000
_cell.length_b   1.000
_cell.length_c   1.000
_cell.angle_alpha   90.00
_cell.angle_beta   90.00
_cell.angle_gamma   90.00
#
_symmetry.space_group_name_H-M   'P 1'
#
loop_
_entity.id
_entity.type
_entity.pdbx_description
1 polymer ?
#
loop_
_entity_poly.entity_id
_entity_poly.type
_entity_poly.pdbx_seq_one_letter_code
_entity_poly.pdbx_strand_id
1 'polypeptide(L)'
;MRERGYTGGMSVRRASVDRFLAGRPGRGAVVIPLALIVAITVADLRSPQDIHLGPFLVVAPALTASLAGPRPTALVGALAVAAQLCISVFHGGLTTANHMAQVVALIVLSVLVVFVCHVRERRGRELSRARSVAETAQLALLRPPPRRIGPLRVAWMYLAAEDETRIGGDLFALARTDRPGTRVIIGDVRGKGLAAIGEASVVLGAFREGAHRYPTLSGLAAALEESVARNLEEVADTEHDPGEHFVTALLLDIPDHGSQAELISCGHPPPLLRHDHHVTALHARHPAPPLGMDQSPDSRHRTDPFTFEPGDMLLLYTDGVVEARSPSGAFYPLGESAAVLRASTPEGLVREIHRDLIDHVGQEPADDAALLVIERCAAHRLQRSHPTDGTP
;
A
#
# COMPACT_ATOMS: atom_id res chain seq x y z
N MET A 1 41.13 -20.05 -13.46
CA MET A 1 40.97 -20.89 -12.25
C MET A 1 41.14 -20.00 -11.03
N ARG A 2 40.08 -19.88 -10.22
CA ARG A 2 39.93 -19.16 -8.94
C ARG A 2 39.84 -17.63 -8.97
N GLU A 3 38.60 -17.17 -9.15
CA GLU A 3 38.02 -16.00 -8.47
C GLU A 3 38.20 -16.13 -6.94
N ARG A 4 38.59 -15.03 -6.27
CA ARG A 4 38.36 -14.82 -4.84
C ARG A 4 37.38 -13.68 -4.69
N GLY A 5 36.16 -14.02 -4.29
CA GLY A 5 35.12 -13.07 -3.94
C GLY A 5 35.48 -12.28 -2.68
N TYR A 6 35.38 -10.96 -2.80
CA TYR A 6 35.34 -10.06 -1.66
C TYR A 6 33.87 -9.93 -1.25
N THR A 7 33.51 -10.62 -0.17
CA THR A 7 32.23 -10.51 0.52
C THR A 7 32.36 -9.38 1.54
N GLY A 8 31.55 -8.32 1.39
CA GLY A 8 31.61 -7.18 2.31
C GLY A 8 30.74 -5.99 1.91
N GLY A 9 29.58 -6.23 1.30
CA GLY A 9 28.60 -5.19 0.98
C GLY A 9 27.46 -5.22 2.00
N MET A 10 27.50 -4.31 2.97
CA MET A 10 26.46 -4.11 3.98
C MET A 10 25.18 -3.63 3.28
N SER A 11 24.29 -4.57 2.95
CA SER A 11 23.04 -4.32 2.23
C SER A 11 22.02 -3.64 3.15
N VAL A 12 21.87 -2.33 3.03
CA VAL A 12 20.73 -1.61 3.61
C VAL A 12 19.50 -1.91 2.76
N ARG A 13 18.91 -3.08 3.00
CA ARG A 13 17.62 -3.51 2.47
C ARG A 13 16.53 -2.56 2.95
N ARG A 14 15.77 -2.04 1.97
CA ARG A 14 14.34 -1.71 2.01
C ARG A 14 13.67 -2.11 3.34
N ALA A 15 13.27 -1.13 4.12
CA ALA A 15 12.45 -1.36 5.30
C ALA A 15 11.04 -1.72 4.84
N SER A 16 10.80 -3.04 4.71
CA SER A 16 9.47 -3.63 4.83
C SER A 16 8.90 -3.23 6.19
N VAL A 17 7.92 -2.33 6.20
CA VAL A 17 7.13 -1.97 7.37
C VAL A 17 6.30 -3.18 7.85
N ASP A 18 6.05 -4.15 6.97
CA ASP A 18 5.27 -5.38 7.23
C ASP A 18 5.82 -6.32 8.31
N ARG A 19 7.04 -6.12 8.82
CA ARG A 19 7.64 -7.07 9.77
C ARG A 19 7.41 -6.77 11.24
N PHE A 20 6.71 -5.69 11.59
CA PHE A 20 6.45 -5.31 12.99
C PHE A 20 5.02 -5.52 13.48
N LEU A 21 4.07 -5.89 12.62
CA LEU A 21 2.66 -6.12 13.01
C LEU A 21 2.17 -7.57 12.89
N ALA A 22 3.06 -8.54 12.62
CA ALA A 22 2.73 -9.95 12.76
C ALA A 22 2.72 -10.36 14.24
N GLY A 23 1.78 -9.81 15.01
CA GLY A 23 1.34 -10.41 16.27
C GLY A 23 0.92 -11.84 15.96
N ARG A 24 1.76 -12.80 16.35
CA ARG A 24 1.42 -14.23 16.28
C ARG A 24 0.01 -14.39 16.89
N PRO A 25 -0.98 -14.98 16.19
CA PRO A 25 -2.24 -15.32 16.83
C PRO A 25 -1.90 -16.25 17.99
N GLY A 26 -2.04 -15.69 19.19
CA GLY A 26 -1.48 -16.27 20.41
C GLY A 26 -2.13 -17.61 20.68
N ARG A 27 -1.36 -18.52 21.27
CA ARG A 27 -1.83 -19.81 21.80
C ARG A 27 -3.07 -19.70 22.72
N GLY A 28 -3.45 -18.49 23.15
CA GLY A 28 -4.68 -18.18 23.87
C GLY A 28 -5.98 -18.33 23.07
N ALA A 29 -5.95 -18.31 21.73
CA ALA A 29 -7.16 -18.36 20.90
C ALA A 29 -7.95 -19.69 21.01
N VAL A 30 -7.30 -20.78 21.42
CA VAL A 30 -7.91 -22.12 21.52
C VAL A 30 -8.38 -22.45 22.96
N VAL A 31 -8.01 -21.63 23.95
CA VAL A 31 -8.32 -21.90 25.37
C VAL A 31 -9.83 -21.86 25.63
N ILE A 32 -10.53 -20.88 25.06
CA ILE A 32 -11.99 -20.72 25.24
C ILE A 32 -12.77 -21.90 24.66
N PRO A 33 -12.55 -22.33 23.39
CA PRO A 33 -13.17 -23.54 22.84
C PRO A 33 -12.92 -24.81 23.68
N LEU A 34 -11.71 -25.00 24.20
CA LEU A 34 -11.38 -26.15 25.03
C LEU A 34 -12.11 -26.13 26.37
N ALA A 35 -12.17 -24.96 27.02
CA ALA A 35 -12.93 -24.78 28.25
C ALA A 35 -14.42 -25.05 28.04
N LEU A 36 -14.97 -24.65 26.88
CA LEU A 36 -16.36 -24.90 26.52
C LEU A 36 -16.64 -26.41 26.36
N ILE A 37 -15.76 -27.17 25.70
CA ILE A 37 -15.88 -28.63 25.60
C ILE A 37 -15.95 -29.24 27.00
N VAL A 38 -14.99 -28.90 27.86
CA VAL A 38 -14.95 -29.44 29.25
C VAL A 38 -16.21 -29.08 30.02
N ALA A 39 -16.66 -27.82 29.95
CA ALA A 39 -17.86 -27.37 30.65
C ALA A 39 -19.13 -28.09 30.18
N ILE A 40 -19.32 -28.23 28.86
CA ILE A 40 -20.47 -28.95 28.29
C ILE A 40 -20.41 -30.42 28.69
N THR A 41 -19.25 -31.09 28.58
CA THR A 41 -19.12 -32.49 28.99
C THR A 41 -19.42 -32.70 30.46
N VAL A 42 -18.93 -31.84 31.36
CA VAL A 42 -19.19 -31.96 32.81
C VAL A 42 -20.65 -31.68 33.14
N ALA A 43 -21.27 -30.70 32.48
CA ALA A 43 -22.69 -30.38 32.66
C ALA A 43 -23.59 -31.54 32.19
N ASP A 44 -23.25 -32.16 31.05
CA ASP A 44 -24.02 -33.27 30.50
C ASP A 44 -23.91 -34.52 31.38
N LEU A 45 -22.71 -34.84 31.88
CA LEU A 45 -22.48 -35.97 32.81
C LEU A 45 -23.22 -35.83 34.15
N ARG A 46 -23.62 -34.61 34.53
CA ARG A 46 -24.39 -34.33 35.76
C ARG A 46 -25.89 -34.17 35.51
N SER A 47 -26.31 -34.10 34.25
CA SER A 47 -27.71 -33.90 33.90
C SER A 47 -28.48 -35.23 33.95
N PRO A 48 -29.80 -35.20 34.24
CA PRO A 48 -30.65 -36.39 34.12
C PRO A 48 -30.62 -36.96 32.69
N GLN A 49 -30.86 -38.27 32.55
CA GLN A 49 -30.75 -38.99 31.27
C GLN A 49 -31.69 -38.47 30.15
N ASP A 50 -32.66 -37.62 30.50
CA ASP A 50 -33.66 -37.04 29.60
C ASP A 50 -33.17 -35.75 28.94
N ILE A 51 -32.05 -35.16 29.41
CA ILE A 51 -31.46 -33.92 28.90
C ILE A 51 -30.13 -34.25 28.22
N HIS A 52 -30.02 -33.93 26.94
CA HIS A 52 -28.80 -34.16 26.16
C HIS A 52 -28.18 -32.83 25.69
N LEU A 53 -27.03 -32.48 26.24
CA LEU A 53 -26.27 -31.27 25.90
C LEU A 53 -25.17 -31.52 24.86
N GLY A 54 -24.93 -32.78 24.51
CA GLY A 54 -24.00 -33.21 23.46
C GLY A 54 -24.03 -32.39 22.14
N PRO A 55 -25.21 -32.05 21.58
CA PRO A 55 -25.30 -31.22 20.37
C PRO A 55 -24.62 -29.84 20.48
N PHE A 56 -24.49 -29.27 21.69
CA PHE A 56 -23.83 -27.97 21.89
C PHE A 56 -22.30 -28.03 21.74
N LEU A 57 -21.69 -29.22 21.74
CA LEU A 57 -20.25 -29.38 21.56
C LEU A 57 -19.75 -28.83 20.22
N VAL A 58 -20.64 -28.66 19.22
CA VAL A 58 -20.29 -28.09 17.92
C VAL A 58 -19.93 -26.60 17.97
N VAL A 59 -20.32 -25.89 19.04
CA VAL A 59 -19.97 -24.48 19.22
C VAL A 59 -18.45 -24.32 19.35
N ALA A 60 -17.74 -25.30 19.92
CA ALA A 60 -16.29 -25.23 20.10
C ALA A 60 -15.49 -25.22 18.77
N PRO A 61 -15.69 -26.16 17.82
CA PRO A 61 -15.03 -26.08 16.52
C PRO A 61 -15.50 -24.85 15.71
N ALA A 62 -16.77 -24.44 15.81
CA ALA A 62 -17.25 -23.22 15.14
C ALA A 62 -16.54 -21.96 15.64
N LEU A 63 -16.37 -21.82 16.96
CA LEU A 63 -15.63 -20.71 17.57
C LEU A 63 -14.13 -20.78 17.26
N THR A 64 -13.56 -21.98 17.17
CA THR A 64 -12.15 -22.14 16.77
C THR A 64 -11.95 -21.73 15.32
N ALA A 65 -12.90 -22.00 14.43
CA ALA A 65 -12.84 -21.63 13.02
C ALA A 65 -12.89 -20.11 12.78
N SER A 66 -13.48 -19.33 13.70
CA SER A 66 -13.48 -17.86 13.61
C SER A 66 -12.22 -17.22 14.20
N LEU A 67 -11.55 -17.90 15.14
CA LEU A 67 -10.39 -17.37 15.85
C LEU A 67 -9.04 -17.92 15.36
N ALA A 68 -9.05 -19.06 14.65
CA ALA A 68 -7.85 -19.80 14.28
C ALA A 68 -8.01 -20.52 12.93
N GLY A 69 -6.91 -21.13 12.47
CA GLY A 69 -6.87 -21.82 11.17
C GLY A 69 -7.56 -23.20 11.16
N PRO A 70 -7.52 -23.92 10.01
CA PRO A 70 -8.20 -25.19 9.83
C PRO A 70 -7.60 -26.33 10.65
N ARG A 71 -6.28 -26.32 10.91
CA ARG A 71 -5.60 -27.34 11.74
C ARG A 71 -6.08 -27.34 13.20
N PRO A 72 -6.06 -26.22 13.95
CA PRO A 72 -6.61 -26.19 15.31
C PRO A 72 -8.12 -26.43 15.33
N THR A 73 -8.86 -25.95 14.33
CA THR A 73 -10.31 -26.24 14.18
C THR A 73 -10.58 -27.74 14.05
N ALA A 74 -9.79 -28.46 13.26
CA ALA A 74 -9.89 -29.90 13.11
C ALA A 74 -9.56 -30.65 14.42
N LEU A 75 -8.54 -30.18 15.16
CA LEU A 75 -8.19 -30.74 16.45
C LEU A 75 -9.31 -30.54 17.49
N VAL A 76 -9.89 -29.35 17.57
CA VAL A 76 -11.01 -29.05 18.47
C VAL A 76 -12.27 -29.84 18.07
N GLY A 77 -12.54 -29.98 16.77
CA GLY A 77 -13.62 -30.83 16.26
C GLY A 77 -13.44 -32.30 16.65
N ALA A 78 -12.23 -32.84 16.53
CA ALA A 78 -11.92 -34.21 16.97
C ALA A 78 -12.10 -34.40 18.48
N LEU A 79 -11.69 -33.41 19.29
CA LEU A 79 -11.91 -33.42 20.74
C LEU A 79 -13.39 -33.35 21.11
N ALA A 80 -14.18 -32.53 20.41
CA ALA A 80 -15.63 -32.46 20.60
C ALA A 80 -16.30 -33.81 20.30
N VAL A 81 -15.91 -34.48 19.21
CA VAL A 81 -16.41 -35.83 18.88
C VAL A 81 -15.99 -36.86 19.94
N ALA A 82 -14.73 -36.81 20.41
CA ALA A 82 -14.26 -37.70 21.46
C ALA A 82 -15.03 -37.50 22.78
N ALA A 83 -15.32 -36.25 23.14
CA ALA A 83 -16.15 -35.91 24.29
C ALA A 83 -17.58 -36.46 24.15
N GLN A 84 -18.20 -36.31 22.97
CA GLN A 84 -19.54 -36.86 22.69
C GLN A 84 -19.57 -38.39 22.80
N LEU A 85 -18.54 -39.07 22.32
CA LEU A 85 -18.42 -40.52 22.46
C LEU A 85 -18.32 -40.95 23.92
N CYS A 86 -17.56 -40.20 24.74
CA CYS A 86 -17.47 -40.46 26.19
C CYS A 86 -18.84 -40.31 26.86
N ILE A 87 -19.55 -39.20 26.61
CA ILE A 87 -20.90 -38.95 27.14
C ILE A 87 -21.86 -40.10 26.78
N SER A 88 -21.83 -40.53 25.51
CA SER A 88 -22.70 -41.60 24.99
C SER A 88 -22.42 -42.96 25.64
N VAL A 89 -21.15 -43.26 25.98
CA VAL A 89 -20.80 -44.49 26.71
C VAL A 89 -21.32 -44.43 28.15
N PHE A 90 -21.25 -43.27 28.81
CA PHE A 90 -21.73 -43.10 30.20
C PHE A 90 -23.27 -43.18 30.33
N HIS A 91 -24.03 -42.70 29.35
CA HIS A 91 -25.50 -42.64 29.40
C HIS A 91 -26.24 -43.90 28.91
N GLY A 92 -25.54 -45.03 28.76
CA GLY A 92 -26.19 -46.32 28.46
C GLY A 92 -25.92 -46.92 27.08
N GLY A 93 -24.93 -46.40 26.35
CA GLY A 93 -24.30 -47.10 25.23
C GLY A 93 -24.42 -46.41 23.87
N LEU A 94 -23.45 -46.70 22.99
CA LEU A 94 -23.31 -46.12 21.64
C LEU A 94 -24.40 -46.54 20.65
N THR A 95 -25.27 -47.48 21.01
CA THR A 95 -26.20 -48.17 20.09
C THR A 95 -27.60 -47.56 20.07
N THR A 96 -27.92 -46.58 20.93
CA THR A 96 -29.18 -45.85 20.83
C THR A 96 -29.19 -44.98 19.59
N ALA A 97 -30.29 -45.00 18.83
CA ALA A 97 -30.43 -44.19 17.60
C ALA A 97 -30.16 -42.69 17.83
N ASN A 98 -30.53 -42.16 19.00
CA ASN A 98 -30.28 -40.76 19.37
C ASN A 98 -28.78 -40.43 19.50
N HIS A 99 -28.02 -41.23 20.26
CA HIS A 99 -26.57 -41.04 20.41
C HIS A 99 -25.83 -41.19 19.08
N MET A 100 -26.23 -42.18 18.27
CA MET A 100 -25.66 -42.39 16.95
C MET A 100 -25.94 -41.20 16.02
N ALA A 101 -27.16 -40.68 16.01
CA ALA A 101 -27.52 -39.49 15.24
C ALA A 101 -26.74 -38.25 15.68
N GLN A 102 -26.56 -38.02 16.99
CA GLN A 102 -25.80 -36.88 17.53
C GLN A 102 -24.31 -36.97 17.18
N VAL A 103 -23.67 -38.13 17.32
CA VAL A 103 -22.26 -38.33 16.95
C VAL A 103 -22.07 -38.11 15.45
N VAL A 104 -22.93 -38.70 14.62
CA VAL A 104 -22.87 -38.51 13.16
C VAL A 104 -23.06 -37.04 12.78
N ALA A 105 -24.06 -36.37 13.37
CA ALA A 105 -24.31 -34.95 13.13
C ALA A 105 -23.11 -34.08 13.53
N LEU A 106 -22.49 -34.35 14.69
CA LEU A 106 -21.31 -33.61 15.16
C LEU A 106 -20.09 -33.84 14.27
N ILE A 107 -19.87 -35.08 13.79
CA ILE A 107 -18.81 -35.38 12.82
C ILE A 107 -19.04 -34.60 11.53
N VAL A 108 -20.25 -34.70 10.95
CA VAL A 108 -20.60 -34.00 9.69
C VAL A 108 -20.42 -32.50 9.83
N LEU A 109 -20.93 -31.90 10.92
CA LEU A 109 -20.85 -30.47 11.14
C LEU A 109 -19.40 -30.02 11.44
N SER A 110 -18.61 -30.81 12.17
CA SER A 110 -17.19 -30.53 12.39
C SER A 110 -16.38 -30.59 11.10
N VAL A 111 -16.63 -31.59 10.25
CA VAL A 111 -16.00 -31.70 8.92
C VAL A 111 -16.39 -30.51 8.04
N LEU A 112 -17.67 -30.11 8.04
CA LEU A 112 -18.13 -28.95 7.29
C LEU A 112 -17.47 -27.64 7.77
N VAL A 113 -17.39 -27.43 9.08
CA VAL A 113 -16.72 -26.25 9.67
C VAL A 113 -15.24 -26.20 9.30
N VAL A 114 -14.53 -27.33 9.36
CA VAL A 114 -13.12 -27.42 8.93
C VAL A 114 -13.00 -27.16 7.43
N PHE A 115 -13.90 -27.69 6.61
CA PHE A 115 -13.91 -27.47 5.16
C PHE A 115 -14.14 -25.98 4.82
N VAL A 116 -15.13 -25.33 5.43
CA VAL A 116 -15.39 -23.90 5.24
C VAL A 116 -14.19 -23.07 5.70
N CYS A 117 -13.59 -23.38 6.86
CA CYS A 117 -12.38 -22.72 7.34
C CYS A 117 -11.20 -22.90 6.36
N HIS A 118 -11.02 -24.11 5.82
CA HIS A 118 -10.00 -24.40 4.82
C HIS A 118 -10.21 -23.62 3.51
N VAL A 119 -11.44 -23.56 3.00
CA VAL A 119 -11.77 -22.79 1.79
C VAL A 119 -11.56 -21.30 2.03
N ARG A 120 -11.98 -20.76 3.18
CA ARG A 120 -11.74 -19.35 3.54
C ARG A 120 -10.25 -19.03 3.61
N GLU A 121 -9.44 -19.86 4.28
CA GLU A 121 -8.00 -19.65 4.38
C GLU A 121 -7.30 -19.79 3.03
N ARG A 122 -7.73 -20.74 2.19
CA ARG A 122 -7.19 -20.91 0.84
C ARG A 122 -7.48 -19.68 -0.04
N ARG A 123 -8.72 -19.20 -0.05
CA ARG A 123 -9.11 -17.97 -0.76
C ARG A 123 -8.28 -16.78 -0.27
N GLY A 124 -8.15 -16.62 1.05
CA GLY A 124 -7.31 -15.57 1.63
C GLY A 124 -5.85 -15.64 1.18
N ARG A 125 -5.26 -16.85 1.14
CA ARG A 125 -3.87 -17.04 0.67
C ARG A 125 -3.68 -16.79 -0.83
N GLU A 126 -4.62 -17.22 -1.66
CA GLU A 126 -4.58 -16.97 -3.10
C GLU A 126 -4.65 -15.46 -3.38
N LEU A 127 -5.51 -14.76 -2.66
CA LEU A 127 -5.64 -13.31 -2.71
C LEU A 127 -4.38 -12.58 -2.22
N SER A 128 -3.81 -12.95 -1.06
CA SER A 128 -2.56 -12.33 -0.58
C SER A 128 -1.40 -12.53 -1.55
N ARG A 129 -1.35 -13.66 -2.27
CA ARG A 129 -0.34 -13.89 -3.31
C ARG A 129 -0.57 -13.00 -4.53
N ALA A 130 -1.82 -12.88 -4.99
CA ALA A 130 -2.15 -11.98 -6.10
C ALA A 130 -1.78 -10.52 -5.76
N ARG A 131 -2.11 -10.06 -4.53
CA ARG A 131 -1.71 -8.75 -4.00
C ARG A 131 -0.20 -8.55 -4.04
N SER A 132 0.56 -9.47 -3.45
CA SER A 132 2.02 -9.37 -3.41
C SER A 132 2.66 -9.33 -4.81
N VAL A 133 2.09 -10.05 -5.77
CA VAL A 133 2.55 -10.01 -7.18
C VAL A 133 2.23 -8.65 -7.81
N ALA A 134 1.01 -8.14 -7.62
CA ALA A 134 0.60 -6.84 -8.16
C ALA A 134 1.39 -5.68 -7.55
N GLU A 135 1.59 -5.65 -6.23
CA GLU A 135 2.48 -4.69 -5.55
C GLU A 135 3.92 -4.76 -6.09
N THR A 136 4.44 -5.97 -6.29
CA THR A 136 5.77 -6.16 -6.87
C THR A 136 5.85 -5.62 -8.30
N ALA A 137 4.81 -5.86 -9.11
CA ALA A 137 4.71 -5.36 -10.48
C ALA A 137 4.65 -3.83 -10.51
N GLN A 138 3.82 -3.22 -9.65
CA GLN A 138 3.69 -1.77 -9.52
C GLN A 138 4.99 -1.12 -9.08
N LEU A 139 5.68 -1.68 -8.08
CA LEU A 139 7.02 -1.21 -7.69
C LEU A 139 8.05 -1.36 -8.82
N ALA A 140 7.92 -2.37 -9.67
CA ALA A 140 8.75 -2.51 -10.86
C ALA A 140 8.46 -1.39 -11.90
N LEU A 141 7.18 -1.02 -12.06
CA LEU A 141 6.73 0.05 -12.96
C LEU A 141 7.17 1.44 -12.48
N LEU A 142 7.05 1.73 -11.18
CA LEU A 142 7.48 2.99 -10.56
C LEU A 142 8.98 3.23 -10.74
N ARG A 143 9.79 2.16 -10.81
CA ARG A 143 11.28 2.20 -10.85
C ARG A 143 11.82 3.15 -9.76
N PRO A 144 11.98 2.66 -8.51
CA PRO A 144 12.36 3.46 -7.36
C PRO A 144 13.43 4.52 -7.67
N PRO A 145 13.15 5.81 -7.43
CA PRO A 145 14.11 6.85 -7.76
C PRO A 145 15.39 6.68 -6.95
N PRO A 146 16.56 7.01 -7.53
CA PRO A 146 17.82 6.97 -6.81
C PRO A 146 17.80 7.99 -5.68
N ARG A 147 18.57 7.72 -4.60
CA ARG A 147 18.70 8.64 -3.46
C ARG A 147 19.25 10.03 -3.84
N ARG A 148 19.95 10.10 -4.97
CA ARG A 148 20.46 11.35 -5.55
C ARG A 148 20.28 11.35 -7.06
N ILE A 149 19.90 12.50 -7.60
CA ILE A 149 19.77 12.75 -9.03
C ILE A 149 20.16 14.22 -9.30
N GLY A 150 21.26 14.42 -10.04
CA GLY A 150 21.86 15.76 -10.16
C GLY A 150 22.15 16.38 -8.78
N PRO A 151 21.75 17.65 -8.53
CA PRO A 151 21.90 18.32 -7.23
C PRO A 151 20.78 17.99 -6.24
N LEU A 152 19.95 16.98 -6.49
CA LEU A 152 18.78 16.66 -5.66
C LEU A 152 19.03 15.42 -4.80
N ARG A 153 18.55 15.44 -3.56
CA ARG A 153 18.39 14.26 -2.71
C ARG A 153 16.92 13.87 -2.64
N VAL A 154 16.65 12.58 -2.78
CA VAL A 154 15.29 12.09 -2.95
C VAL A 154 15.01 10.96 -1.96
N ALA A 155 13.87 11.05 -1.30
CA ALA A 155 13.29 9.99 -0.49
C ALA A 155 11.81 9.85 -0.85
N TRP A 156 11.26 8.65 -0.67
CA TRP A 156 9.87 8.39 -1.00
C TRP A 156 9.31 7.28 -0.11
N MET A 157 7.99 7.25 0.02
CA MET A 157 7.22 6.13 0.55
C MET A 157 6.02 5.89 -0.35
N TYR A 158 5.56 4.66 -0.34
CA TYR A 158 4.34 4.22 -0.99
C TYR A 158 3.66 3.20 -0.08
N LEU A 159 2.40 3.44 0.24
CA LEU A 159 1.56 2.57 1.05
C LEU A 159 0.42 2.09 0.15
N ALA A 160 0.30 0.77 -0.01
CA ALA A 160 -0.79 0.17 -0.77
C ALA A 160 -2.03 0.00 0.12
N ALA A 161 -3.21 0.26 -0.43
CA ALA A 161 -4.49 0.05 0.24
C ALA A 161 -4.74 -1.43 0.57
N GLU A 162 -5.45 -1.69 1.67
CA GLU A 162 -5.73 -3.06 2.12
C GLU A 162 -6.89 -3.74 1.35
N ASP A 163 -7.78 -2.93 0.75
CA ASP A 163 -8.98 -3.40 0.05
C ASP A 163 -8.65 -4.12 -1.27
N GLU A 164 -9.24 -5.30 -1.44
CA GLU A 164 -8.99 -6.29 -2.52
C GLU A 164 -9.19 -5.75 -3.94
N THR A 165 -9.80 -4.57 -4.09
CA THR A 165 -10.11 -3.91 -5.36
C THR A 165 -9.30 -2.63 -5.60
N ARG A 166 -8.41 -2.24 -4.68
CA ARG A 166 -7.77 -0.92 -4.63
C ARG A 166 -6.25 -0.93 -4.76
N ILE A 167 -5.67 -1.92 -5.45
CA ILE A 167 -4.26 -1.80 -5.87
C ILE A 167 -4.23 -0.66 -6.90
N GLY A 168 -3.61 0.46 -6.52
CA GLY A 168 -4.05 1.77 -6.98
C GLY A 168 -3.23 2.40 -8.11
N GLY A 169 -3.71 3.59 -8.46
CA GLY A 169 -3.31 4.42 -9.58
C GLY A 169 -2.15 5.37 -9.30
N ASP A 170 -1.67 5.40 -8.06
CA ASP A 170 -0.57 6.27 -7.62
C ASP A 170 0.70 6.02 -8.44
N LEU A 171 1.19 7.10 -9.06
CA LEU A 171 2.38 7.09 -9.90
C LEU A 171 3.33 8.21 -9.55
N PHE A 172 4.62 7.94 -9.63
CA PHE A 172 5.64 8.97 -9.64
C PHE A 172 6.90 8.50 -10.36
N ALA A 173 7.62 9.43 -10.98
CA ALA A 173 8.91 9.18 -11.59
C ALA A 173 9.77 10.43 -11.65
N LEU A 174 11.08 10.21 -11.75
CA LEU A 174 12.07 11.26 -11.98
C LEU A 174 12.92 10.87 -13.18
N ALA A 175 13.21 11.84 -14.04
CA ALA A 175 14.03 11.66 -15.22
C ALA A 175 15.01 12.82 -15.38
N ARG A 176 16.25 12.49 -15.78
CA ARG A 176 17.24 13.50 -16.19
C ARG A 176 16.88 13.99 -17.58
N THR A 177 16.99 15.28 -17.82
CA THR A 177 16.83 15.85 -19.16
C THR A 177 18.18 16.00 -19.84
N ASP A 178 18.17 16.21 -21.16
CA ASP A 178 19.39 16.45 -21.94
C ASP A 178 19.99 17.84 -21.62
N ARG A 179 19.15 18.77 -21.16
CA ARG A 179 19.59 20.00 -20.51
C ARG A 179 19.92 19.71 -19.03
N PRO A 180 20.80 20.45 -18.36
CA PRO A 180 21.09 20.23 -16.94
C PRO A 180 19.86 20.48 -16.05
N GLY A 181 19.05 19.43 -15.83
CA GLY A 181 17.85 19.48 -15.00
C GLY A 181 17.20 18.12 -14.77
N THR A 182 16.29 18.08 -13.80
CA THR A 182 15.51 16.90 -13.44
C THR A 182 14.03 17.21 -13.62
N ARG A 183 13.32 16.38 -14.38
CA ARG A 183 11.87 16.40 -14.43
C ARG A 183 11.28 15.40 -13.45
N VAL A 184 10.14 15.78 -12.87
CA VAL A 184 9.41 14.96 -11.90
C VAL A 184 7.95 14.88 -12.35
N ILE A 185 7.36 13.71 -12.19
CA ILE A 185 5.91 13.50 -12.25
C ILE A 185 5.48 12.83 -10.94
N ILE A 186 4.35 13.27 -10.40
CA ILE A 186 3.55 12.54 -9.43
C ILE A 186 2.09 12.64 -9.86
N GLY A 187 1.30 11.62 -9.60
CA GLY A 187 -0.10 11.60 -10.00
C GLY A 187 -0.86 10.44 -9.40
N ASP A 188 -2.17 10.48 -9.60
CA ASP A 188 -3.09 9.39 -9.28
C ASP A 188 -4.01 9.16 -10.49
N VAL A 189 -4.12 7.90 -10.90
CA VAL A 189 -5.04 7.43 -11.93
C VAL A 189 -6.38 7.16 -11.29
N ARG A 190 -7.43 7.86 -11.73
CA ARG A 190 -8.79 7.50 -11.35
C ARG A 190 -9.19 6.21 -12.04
N GLY A 191 -9.23 5.16 -11.23
CA GLY A 191 -9.57 3.80 -11.64
C GLY A 191 -9.32 2.84 -10.48
N LYS A 192 -9.66 1.56 -10.64
CA LYS A 192 -9.45 0.55 -9.60
C LYS A 192 -8.76 -0.69 -10.14
N GLY A 193 -7.87 -1.25 -9.33
CA GLY A 193 -7.24 -2.53 -9.61
C GLY A 193 -6.31 -2.51 -10.83
N LEU A 194 -6.26 -3.63 -11.56
CA LEU A 194 -5.23 -3.85 -12.59
C LEU A 194 -5.32 -2.89 -13.79
N ALA A 195 -6.50 -2.34 -14.10
CA ALA A 195 -6.66 -1.35 -15.18
C ALA A 195 -5.90 -0.05 -14.87
N ALA A 196 -6.00 0.44 -13.63
CA ALA A 196 -5.28 1.63 -13.16
C ALA A 196 -3.75 1.44 -13.24
N ILE A 197 -3.25 0.24 -12.97
CA ILE A 197 -1.81 -0.08 -13.13
C ILE A 197 -1.39 0.00 -14.61
N GLY A 198 -2.24 -0.46 -15.52
CA GLY A 198 -2.03 -0.36 -16.96
C GLY A 198 -1.91 1.10 -17.42
N GLU A 199 -2.88 1.93 -17.04
CA GLU A 199 -2.87 3.37 -17.34
C GLU A 199 -1.67 4.09 -16.73
N ALA A 200 -1.34 3.83 -15.46
CA ALA A 200 -0.15 4.36 -14.81
C ALA A 200 1.13 3.97 -15.58
N SER A 201 1.19 2.75 -16.12
CA SER A 201 2.33 2.29 -16.92
C SER A 201 2.49 3.07 -18.22
N VAL A 202 1.38 3.43 -18.88
CA VAL A 202 1.37 4.26 -20.10
C VAL A 202 1.89 5.66 -19.78
N VAL A 203 1.35 6.30 -18.73
CA VAL A 203 1.78 7.62 -18.29
C VAL A 203 3.27 7.63 -17.92
N LEU A 204 3.74 6.66 -17.13
CA LEU A 204 5.14 6.57 -16.72
C LEU A 204 6.07 6.27 -17.90
N GLY A 205 5.62 5.47 -18.87
CA GLY A 205 6.34 5.18 -20.11
C GLY A 205 6.50 6.44 -20.96
N ALA A 206 5.38 7.12 -21.25
CA ALA A 206 5.34 8.36 -22.00
C ALA A 206 6.12 9.49 -21.30
N PHE A 207 6.06 9.59 -19.97
CA PHE A 207 6.84 10.57 -19.20
C PHE A 207 8.33 10.33 -19.35
N ARG A 208 8.80 9.10 -19.20
CA ARG A 208 10.24 8.79 -19.27
C ARG A 208 10.80 9.06 -20.66
N GLU A 209 10.06 8.71 -21.70
CA GLU A 209 10.44 9.00 -23.09
C GLU A 209 10.40 10.50 -23.37
N GLY A 210 9.27 11.13 -23.03
CA GLY A 210 9.03 12.54 -23.26
C GLY A 210 9.96 13.47 -22.47
N ALA A 211 10.43 13.04 -21.30
CA ALA A 211 11.40 13.78 -20.50
C ALA A 211 12.71 14.05 -21.27
N HIS A 212 13.10 13.14 -22.16
CA HIS A 212 14.26 13.31 -23.06
C HIS A 212 13.88 14.01 -24.35
N ARG A 213 12.72 13.67 -24.94
CA ARG A 213 12.31 14.16 -26.26
C ARG A 213 11.89 15.63 -26.28
N TYR A 214 11.09 16.07 -25.30
CA TYR A 214 10.47 17.40 -25.35
C TYR A 214 11.33 18.43 -24.61
N PRO A 215 11.67 19.58 -25.23
CA PRO A 215 12.57 20.56 -24.62
C PRO A 215 11.92 21.42 -23.52
N THR A 216 10.59 21.49 -23.47
CA THR A 216 9.83 22.30 -22.51
C THR A 216 8.88 21.44 -21.68
N LEU A 217 8.59 21.87 -20.45
CA LEU A 217 7.64 21.18 -19.57
C LEU A 217 6.21 21.18 -20.17
N SER A 218 5.80 22.29 -20.79
CA SER A 218 4.52 22.38 -21.52
C SER A 218 4.42 21.38 -22.68
N GLY A 219 5.50 21.18 -23.43
CA GLY A 219 5.52 20.23 -24.54
C GLY A 219 5.43 18.78 -24.05
N LEU A 220 6.06 18.47 -22.92
CA LEU A 220 5.91 17.18 -22.25
C LEU A 220 4.47 16.96 -21.78
N ALA A 221 3.86 17.96 -21.12
CA ALA A 221 2.49 17.85 -20.63
C ALA A 221 1.49 17.59 -21.77
N ALA A 222 1.61 18.33 -22.88
CA ALA A 222 0.78 18.11 -24.07
C ALA A 222 0.97 16.70 -24.67
N ALA A 223 2.19 16.17 -24.69
CA ALA A 223 2.45 14.82 -25.18
C ALA A 223 1.88 13.74 -24.25
N LEU A 224 1.88 13.99 -22.93
CA LEU A 224 1.23 13.11 -21.96
C LEU A 224 -0.29 13.12 -22.14
N GLU A 225 -0.90 14.29 -22.34
CA GLU A 225 -2.32 14.41 -22.66
C GLU A 225 -2.69 13.57 -23.88
N GLU A 226 -1.97 13.73 -24.98
CA GLU A 226 -2.20 12.96 -26.21
C GLU A 226 -2.00 11.46 -25.99
N SER A 227 -1.01 11.05 -25.19
CA SER A 227 -0.77 9.66 -24.88
C SER A 227 -1.88 9.04 -24.03
N VAL A 228 -2.40 9.78 -23.05
CA VAL A 228 -3.52 9.32 -22.21
C VAL A 228 -4.78 9.26 -23.03
N ALA A 229 -5.14 10.34 -23.73
CA ALA A 229 -6.35 10.40 -24.57
C ALA A 229 -6.41 9.25 -25.59
N ARG A 230 -5.31 8.95 -26.30
CA ARG A 230 -5.24 7.79 -27.21
C ARG A 230 -5.47 6.45 -26.50
N ASN A 231 -4.86 6.26 -25.35
CA ASN A 231 -5.04 5.03 -24.58
C ASN A 231 -6.49 4.86 -24.11
N LEU A 232 -7.14 5.96 -23.71
CA LEU A 232 -8.55 5.94 -23.32
C LEU A 232 -9.47 5.59 -24.48
N GLU A 233 -9.23 6.13 -25.68
CA GLU A 233 -9.97 5.77 -26.90
C GLU A 233 -9.83 4.28 -27.22
N GLU A 234 -8.63 3.70 -27.10
CA GLU A 234 -8.38 2.28 -27.36
C GLU A 234 -9.02 1.35 -26.32
N VAL A 235 -9.12 1.78 -25.06
CA VAL A 235 -9.69 0.98 -23.96
C VAL A 235 -11.23 1.09 -23.91
N ALA A 236 -11.80 2.25 -24.28
CA ALA A 236 -13.25 2.45 -24.30
C ALA A 236 -14.00 1.51 -25.26
N ASP A 237 -13.31 0.97 -26.27
CA ASP A 237 -13.84 -0.03 -27.22
C ASP A 237 -13.88 -1.46 -26.64
N THR A 238 -13.38 -1.66 -25.41
CA THR A 238 -13.50 -2.92 -24.66
C THR A 238 -14.55 -2.78 -23.56
N GLU A 239 -15.60 -3.61 -23.58
CA GLU A 239 -16.80 -3.57 -22.70
C GLU A 239 -16.55 -3.71 -21.18
N HIS A 240 -15.32 -3.56 -20.66
CA HIS A 240 -14.94 -3.96 -19.31
C HIS A 240 -14.84 -2.86 -18.24
N ASP A 241 -14.97 -1.57 -18.56
CA ASP A 241 -15.09 -0.53 -17.52
C ASP A 241 -15.74 0.77 -18.08
N PRO A 242 -17.00 1.11 -17.73
CA PRO A 242 -17.66 2.33 -18.20
C PRO A 242 -17.27 3.60 -17.40
N GLY A 243 -16.13 3.59 -16.71
CA GLY A 243 -15.66 4.68 -15.86
C GLY A 243 -15.10 5.88 -16.64
N GLU A 244 -15.13 7.07 -16.03
CA GLU A 244 -14.32 8.21 -16.47
C GLU A 244 -12.86 7.94 -16.07
N HIS A 245 -12.05 7.51 -17.03
CA HIS A 245 -10.62 7.28 -16.84
C HIS A 245 -9.88 8.60 -17.04
N PHE A 246 -9.19 9.08 -16.02
CA PHE A 246 -8.35 10.26 -16.11
C PHE A 246 -7.23 10.21 -15.09
N VAL A 247 -6.19 11.01 -15.30
CA VAL A 247 -5.02 11.00 -14.43
C VAL A 247 -4.79 12.40 -13.87
N THR A 248 -4.91 12.54 -12.54
CA THR A 248 -4.42 13.75 -11.90
C THR A 248 -2.90 13.70 -11.90
N ALA A 249 -2.24 14.77 -12.32
CA ALA A 249 -0.78 14.79 -12.38
C ALA A 249 -0.21 16.15 -12.01
N LEU A 250 0.97 16.14 -11.42
CA LEU A 250 1.80 17.31 -11.20
C LEU A 250 3.17 17.06 -11.84
N LEU A 251 3.55 17.94 -12.74
CA LEU A 251 4.81 17.91 -13.46
C LEU A 251 5.70 19.02 -12.95
N LEU A 252 6.98 18.71 -12.74
CA LEU A 252 8.01 19.69 -12.36
C LEU A 252 9.19 19.64 -13.33
N ASP A 253 9.79 20.80 -13.59
CA ASP A 253 11.12 20.91 -14.20
C ASP A 253 12.03 21.67 -13.23
N ILE A 254 13.06 20.98 -12.74
CA ILE A 254 14.00 21.50 -11.73
C ILE A 254 15.38 21.60 -12.38
N PRO A 255 15.82 22.81 -12.78
CA PRO A 255 17.16 23.02 -13.29
C PRO A 255 18.26 22.68 -12.27
N ASP A 256 19.41 22.22 -12.76
CA ASP A 256 20.55 21.96 -11.88
C ASP A 256 21.13 23.24 -11.28
N HIS A 257 21.00 24.34 -12.01
CA HIS A 257 21.58 25.64 -11.69
C HIS A 257 20.49 26.70 -11.56
N GLY A 258 20.66 27.63 -10.61
CA GLY A 258 19.66 28.66 -10.29
C GLY A 258 18.47 28.12 -9.49
N SER A 259 17.70 28.96 -8.83
CA SER A 259 16.61 28.53 -7.94
C SER A 259 15.23 28.54 -8.58
N GLN A 260 15.10 28.94 -9.84
CA GLN A 260 13.81 28.96 -10.52
C GLN A 260 13.49 27.57 -11.07
N ALA A 261 12.46 26.94 -10.51
CA ALA A 261 11.86 25.71 -11.00
C ALA A 261 10.46 26.02 -11.55
N GLU A 262 9.94 25.12 -12.39
CA GLU A 262 8.62 25.27 -13.01
C GLU A 262 7.72 24.11 -12.62
N LEU A 263 6.42 24.38 -12.47
CA LEU A 263 5.40 23.37 -12.25
C LEU A 263 4.25 23.50 -13.25
N ILE A 264 3.60 22.38 -13.56
CA ILE A 264 2.30 22.29 -14.24
C ILE A 264 1.43 21.36 -13.41
N SER A 265 0.25 21.82 -13.03
CA SER A 265 -0.73 21.02 -12.29
C SER A 265 -1.89 20.64 -13.20
N CYS A 266 -2.07 19.35 -13.45
CA CYS A 266 -3.18 18.72 -14.16
C CYS A 266 -4.15 18.13 -13.11
N GLY A 267 -4.84 19.01 -12.36
CA GLY A 267 -5.80 18.64 -11.31
C GLY A 267 -5.25 17.96 -10.04
N HIS A 268 -3.93 17.83 -9.87
CA HIS A 268 -3.32 17.19 -8.70
C HIS A 268 -3.21 18.14 -7.50
N PRO A 269 -3.14 17.63 -6.24
CA PRO A 269 -2.93 18.46 -5.06
C PRO A 269 -1.65 19.32 -5.14
N PRO A 270 -1.66 20.55 -4.60
CA PRO A 270 -0.50 21.44 -4.63
C PRO A 270 0.65 20.88 -3.78
N PRO A 271 1.89 20.86 -4.26
CA PRO A 271 3.00 20.37 -3.47
C PRO A 271 3.33 21.33 -2.33
N LEU A 272 3.94 20.81 -1.26
CA LEU A 272 4.36 21.62 -0.12
C LEU A 272 5.85 21.92 -0.20
N LEU A 273 6.21 23.20 -0.19
CA LEU A 273 7.57 23.67 -0.04
C LEU A 273 7.88 23.90 1.44
N ARG A 274 8.90 23.24 1.95
CA ARG A 274 9.40 23.38 3.32
C ARG A 274 10.77 24.05 3.32
N HIS A 275 10.86 25.20 3.97
CA HIS A 275 12.10 25.91 4.25
C HIS A 275 12.31 26.02 5.76
N ASP A 276 13.36 25.37 6.28
CA ASP A 276 13.64 25.13 7.70
C ASP A 276 12.51 24.42 8.47
N HIS A 277 11.40 25.11 8.71
CA HIS A 277 10.16 24.61 9.34
C HIS A 277 8.90 25.33 8.85
N HIS A 278 9.05 26.28 7.93
CA HIS A 278 7.92 26.97 7.31
C HIS A 278 7.48 26.17 6.09
N VAL A 279 6.20 25.80 6.08
CA VAL A 279 5.60 25.02 5.00
C VAL A 279 4.64 25.92 4.22
N THR A 280 4.79 25.95 2.90
CA THR A 280 3.93 26.72 1.98
C THR A 280 3.45 25.82 0.86
N ALA A 281 2.14 25.80 0.63
CA ALA A 281 1.56 25.09 -0.51
C ALA A 281 1.73 25.90 -1.80
N LEU A 282 2.37 25.28 -2.81
CA LEU A 282 2.61 25.90 -4.11
C LEU A 282 1.40 25.71 -5.03
N HIS A 283 0.44 26.62 -4.93
CA HIS A 283 -0.75 26.60 -5.78
C HIS A 283 -0.41 27.02 -7.20
N ALA A 284 -0.79 26.20 -8.18
CA ALA A 284 -0.72 26.56 -9.58
C ALA A 284 -1.61 27.78 -9.84
N ARG A 285 -1.06 28.79 -10.52
CA ARG A 285 -1.80 29.97 -10.99
C ARG A 285 -2.61 29.63 -12.24
N HIS A 286 -2.17 28.62 -12.99
CA HIS A 286 -2.79 28.19 -14.24
C HIS A 286 -2.98 26.66 -14.23
N PRO A 287 -3.87 26.11 -13.38
CA PRO A 287 -4.14 24.68 -13.37
C PRO A 287 -4.76 24.24 -14.70
N ALA A 288 -4.29 23.11 -15.22
CA ALA A 288 -4.88 22.39 -16.34
C ALA A 288 -5.88 21.33 -15.82
N PRO A 289 -6.84 20.88 -16.64
CA PRO A 289 -7.63 19.69 -16.34
C PRO A 289 -6.74 18.46 -16.08
N PRO A 290 -7.25 17.43 -15.37
CA PRO A 290 -6.60 16.13 -15.32
C PRO A 290 -6.35 15.56 -16.72
N LEU A 291 -5.29 14.77 -16.84
CA LEU A 291 -4.89 14.22 -18.13
C LEU A 291 -5.97 13.27 -18.66
N GLY A 292 -6.27 13.39 -19.96
CA GLY A 292 -7.30 12.60 -20.64
C GLY A 292 -8.69 13.25 -20.63
N MET A 293 -8.88 14.38 -19.93
CA MET A 293 -10.12 15.16 -19.95
C MET A 293 -10.06 16.37 -20.87
N ASP A 294 -8.89 16.71 -21.42
CA ASP A 294 -8.74 17.91 -22.22
C ASP A 294 -9.05 17.66 -23.69
N GLN A 295 -10.18 18.19 -24.14
CA GLN A 295 -10.64 18.06 -25.52
C GLN A 295 -10.27 19.28 -26.39
N SER A 296 -9.53 20.26 -25.84
CA SER A 296 -9.24 21.51 -26.55
C SER A 296 -7.86 21.53 -27.20
N PRO A 297 -7.74 21.71 -28.52
CA PRO A 297 -6.46 21.89 -29.21
C PRO A 297 -5.66 23.13 -28.74
N ASP A 298 -6.32 24.06 -28.07
CA ASP A 298 -5.76 25.35 -27.63
C ASP A 298 -5.35 25.36 -26.14
N SER A 299 -5.52 24.26 -25.41
CA SER A 299 -5.12 24.15 -24.02
C SER A 299 -3.60 24.09 -23.87
N ARG A 300 -3.01 25.27 -23.92
CA ARG A 300 -1.60 25.42 -23.62
C ARG A 300 -1.41 25.09 -22.15
N HIS A 301 -0.79 23.95 -21.85
CA HIS A 301 -0.28 23.62 -20.54
C HIS A 301 0.72 24.71 -20.13
N ARG A 302 0.33 25.61 -19.22
CA ARG A 302 1.15 26.75 -18.81
C ARG A 302 1.99 26.40 -17.60
N THR A 303 3.26 26.78 -17.64
CA THR A 303 4.18 26.63 -16.51
C THR A 303 4.00 27.76 -15.51
N ASP A 304 4.05 27.40 -14.24
CA ASP A 304 4.10 28.35 -13.12
C ASP A 304 5.48 28.27 -12.46
N PRO A 305 6.23 29.39 -12.39
CA PRO A 305 7.53 29.40 -11.76
C PRO A 305 7.41 29.43 -10.23
N PHE A 306 8.34 28.76 -9.55
CA PHE A 306 8.53 28.87 -8.12
C PHE A 306 10.02 28.86 -7.77
N THR A 307 10.34 29.41 -6.61
CA THR A 307 11.71 29.46 -6.11
C THR A 307 11.98 28.23 -5.24
N PHE A 308 13.03 27.50 -5.55
CA PHE A 308 13.51 26.31 -4.86
C PHE A 308 14.99 26.49 -4.54
N GLU A 309 15.27 26.94 -3.32
CA GLU A 309 16.62 27.28 -2.86
C GLU A 309 17.34 26.06 -2.28
N PRO A 310 18.68 26.07 -2.25
CA PRO A 310 19.42 25.03 -1.55
C PRO A 310 19.03 24.92 -0.07
N GLY A 311 18.73 23.70 0.39
CA GLY A 311 18.23 23.41 1.73
C GLY A 311 16.72 23.22 1.78
N ASP A 312 15.98 23.71 0.77
CA ASP A 312 14.54 23.51 0.68
C ASP A 312 14.20 22.05 0.46
N MET A 313 13.07 21.62 1.02
CA MET A 313 12.45 20.34 0.75
C MET A 313 11.10 20.52 0.09
N LEU A 314 10.91 19.88 -1.05
CA LEU A 314 9.64 19.81 -1.75
C LEU A 314 8.97 18.47 -1.44
N LEU A 315 7.75 18.52 -0.91
CA LEU A 315 6.93 17.35 -0.61
C LEU A 315 5.82 17.25 -1.68
N LEU A 316 5.83 16.13 -2.38
CA LEU A 316 4.90 15.75 -3.43
C LEU A 316 4.10 14.57 -2.91
N TYR A 317 2.78 14.60 -2.96
CA TYR A 317 1.94 13.58 -2.34
C TYR A 317 0.65 13.36 -3.15
N THR A 318 0.12 12.15 -3.09
CA THR A 318 -1.19 11.80 -3.65
C THR A 318 -2.30 12.05 -2.62
N ASP A 319 -3.56 12.05 -3.08
CA ASP A 319 -4.72 12.33 -2.24
C ASP A 319 -4.82 11.34 -1.07
N GLY A 320 -4.47 10.06 -1.24
CA GLY A 320 -4.49 9.09 -0.15
C GLY A 320 -3.61 9.42 1.05
N VAL A 321 -2.62 10.33 0.94
CA VAL A 321 -1.90 10.85 2.12
C VAL A 321 -2.75 11.83 2.92
N VAL A 322 -3.38 12.81 2.26
CA VAL A 322 -4.12 13.89 2.93
C VAL A 322 -5.56 13.52 3.24
N GLU A 323 -6.13 12.62 2.45
CA GLU A 323 -7.47 12.07 2.64
C GLU A 323 -7.49 10.91 3.64
N ALA A 324 -6.33 10.46 4.11
CA ALA A 324 -6.22 9.49 5.19
C ALA A 324 -6.98 9.96 6.44
N ARG A 325 -7.85 9.09 6.96
CA ARG A 325 -8.77 9.44 8.04
C ARG A 325 -8.37 8.79 9.35
N SER A 326 -8.41 9.58 10.42
CA SER A 326 -8.39 9.06 11.77
C SER A 326 -9.67 8.28 12.10
N PRO A 327 -9.71 7.52 13.22
CA PRO A 327 -10.93 6.83 13.66
C PRO A 327 -12.13 7.75 13.91
N SER A 328 -11.90 9.05 14.12
CA SER A 328 -12.95 10.08 14.24
C SER A 328 -13.38 10.67 12.89
N GLY A 329 -12.76 10.26 11.79
CA GLY A 329 -13.07 10.69 10.42
C GLY A 329 -12.30 11.94 9.94
N ALA A 330 -11.43 12.51 10.77
CA ALA A 330 -10.64 13.70 10.42
C ALA A 330 -9.48 13.37 9.48
N PHE A 331 -9.30 14.20 8.45
CA PHE A 331 -8.21 14.12 7.49
C PHE A 331 -6.84 14.34 8.13
N TYR A 332 -5.80 13.77 7.53
CA TYR A 332 -4.43 13.88 8.00
C TYR A 332 -3.85 15.28 7.66
N PRO A 333 -3.43 16.07 8.66
CA PRO A 333 -3.00 17.45 8.46
C PRO A 333 -1.53 17.54 8.00
N LEU A 334 -1.21 16.99 6.82
CA LEU A 334 0.17 16.86 6.31
C LEU A 334 0.99 18.15 6.40
N GLY A 335 0.40 19.30 6.07
CA GLY A 335 1.08 20.60 6.14
C GLY A 335 1.48 21.01 7.56
N GLU A 336 0.61 20.74 8.54
CA GLU A 336 0.88 21.02 9.95
C GLU A 336 1.92 20.04 10.50
N SER A 337 1.76 18.74 10.21
CA SER A 337 2.74 17.72 10.57
C SER A 337 4.12 18.05 10.01
N ALA A 338 4.23 18.37 8.71
CA ALA A 338 5.50 18.69 8.07
C ALA A 338 6.21 19.94 8.65
N ALA A 339 5.46 20.88 9.22
CA ALA A 339 6.00 22.06 9.87
C ALA A 339 6.63 21.73 11.25
N VAL A 340 5.97 20.86 12.02
CA VAL A 340 6.38 20.52 13.41
C VAL A 340 7.48 19.45 13.46
N LEU A 341 7.55 18.58 12.45
CA LEU A 341 8.55 17.52 12.37
C LEU A 341 9.99 18.08 12.26
N ARG A 342 10.93 17.38 12.91
CA ARG A 342 12.30 17.86 13.12
C ARG A 342 13.30 17.37 12.09
N ALA A 343 12.90 16.42 11.26
CA ALA A 343 13.78 15.86 10.24
C ALA A 343 14.40 16.93 9.32
N SER A 344 15.74 16.92 9.24
CA SER A 344 16.53 17.78 8.36
C SER A 344 17.03 17.04 7.10
N THR A 345 16.56 15.82 6.85
CA THR A 345 16.85 15.06 5.62
C THR A 345 15.56 14.50 5.02
N PRO A 346 15.50 14.32 3.68
CA PRO A 346 14.37 13.68 3.01
C PRO A 346 14.02 12.33 3.63
N GLU A 347 15.01 11.48 3.90
CA GLU A 347 14.77 10.14 4.46
C GLU A 347 14.26 10.18 5.90
N GLY A 348 14.67 11.19 6.68
CA GLY A 348 14.14 11.42 8.02
C GLY A 348 12.69 11.85 7.97
N LEU A 349 12.38 12.79 7.07
CA LEU A 349 11.07 13.41 6.97
C LEU A 349 10.02 12.41 6.48
N VAL A 350 10.33 11.63 5.45
CA VAL A 350 9.47 10.52 4.99
C VAL A 350 9.21 9.53 6.12
N ARG A 351 10.22 9.18 6.93
CA ARG A 351 10.05 8.21 8.03
C ARG A 351 9.17 8.77 9.15
N GLU A 352 9.33 10.04 9.50
CA GLU A 352 8.53 10.71 10.52
C GLU A 352 7.09 10.87 10.05
N ILE A 353 6.86 11.34 8.82
CA ILE A 353 5.51 11.45 8.24
C ILE A 353 4.84 10.08 8.14
N HIS A 354 5.57 9.05 7.72
CA HIS A 354 5.02 7.69 7.66
C HIS A 354 4.52 7.23 9.04
N ARG A 355 5.31 7.46 10.10
CA ARG A 355 4.90 7.09 11.46
C ARG A 355 3.69 7.90 11.91
N ASP A 356 3.72 9.21 11.71
CA ASP A 356 2.63 10.13 12.09
C ASP A 356 1.32 9.78 11.35
N LEU A 357 1.39 9.42 10.07
CA LEU A 357 0.27 8.98 9.26
C LEU A 357 -0.35 7.68 9.79
N ILE A 358 0.47 6.67 10.07
CA ILE A 358 -0.02 5.38 10.62
C ILE A 358 -0.61 5.57 12.02
N ASP A 359 0.03 6.38 12.86
CA ASP A 359 -0.47 6.71 14.19
C ASP A 359 -1.81 7.48 14.12
N HIS A 360 -1.99 8.35 13.12
CA HIS A 360 -3.22 9.10 12.88
C HIS A 360 -4.38 8.22 12.43
N VAL A 361 -4.15 7.30 11.48
CA VAL A 361 -5.19 6.40 10.95
C VAL A 361 -5.55 5.31 11.96
N GLY A 362 -4.57 4.80 12.71
CA GLY A 362 -4.74 3.72 13.69
C GLY A 362 -4.98 2.32 13.09
N GLN A 363 -5.13 2.23 11.77
CA GLN A 363 -5.20 1.03 10.92
C GLN A 363 -4.45 1.34 9.60
N GLU A 364 -4.45 0.43 8.63
CA GLU A 364 -3.88 0.71 7.29
C GLU A 364 -4.75 1.73 6.51
N PRO A 365 -4.15 2.53 5.60
CA PRO A 365 -4.88 3.49 4.77
C PRO A 365 -5.98 2.84 3.91
N ALA A 366 -7.08 3.57 3.73
CA ALA A 366 -8.21 3.12 2.91
C ALA A 366 -7.94 3.22 1.39
N ASP A 367 -6.96 4.04 1.00
CA ASP A 367 -6.53 4.27 -0.37
C ASP A 367 -5.00 4.26 -0.46
N ASP A 368 -4.47 4.14 -1.67
CA ASP A 368 -3.04 4.20 -1.93
C ASP A 368 -2.48 5.56 -1.54
N ALA A 369 -1.31 5.57 -0.92
CA ALA A 369 -0.67 6.81 -0.48
C ALA A 369 0.80 6.85 -0.88
N ALA A 370 1.12 7.72 -1.83
CA ALA A 370 2.48 8.03 -2.25
C ALA A 370 2.94 9.38 -1.70
N LEU A 371 4.18 9.42 -1.21
CA LEU A 371 4.86 10.65 -0.81
C LEU A 371 6.29 10.62 -1.35
N LEU A 372 6.68 11.69 -2.03
CA LEU A 372 8.01 11.93 -2.59
C LEU A 372 8.56 13.24 -2.01
N VAL A 373 9.74 13.16 -1.39
CA VAL A 373 10.43 14.30 -0.78
C VAL A 373 11.74 14.56 -1.50
N ILE A 374 11.91 15.78 -2.00
CA ILE A 374 13.07 16.22 -2.77
C ILE A 374 13.75 17.36 -2.03
N GLU A 375 15.00 17.17 -1.58
CA GLU A 375 15.85 18.24 -1.03
C GLU A 375 16.77 18.77 -2.13
N ARG A 376 16.86 20.11 -2.24
CA ARG A 376 17.88 20.74 -3.07
C ARG A 376 19.20 20.86 -2.33
N CYS A 377 20.26 20.26 -2.87
CA CYS A 377 21.58 20.34 -2.23
C CYS A 377 22.27 21.69 -2.50
N ALA A 378 22.95 22.21 -1.48
CA ALA A 378 23.92 23.29 -1.68
C ALA A 378 25.06 22.84 -2.58
N ALA A 379 25.44 23.68 -3.55
CA ALA A 379 26.52 23.42 -4.51
C ALA A 379 27.84 22.99 -3.84
N HIS A 380 28.15 23.54 -2.66
CA HIS A 380 29.35 23.19 -1.88
C HIS A 380 29.39 21.76 -1.32
N ARG A 381 28.24 21.06 -1.25
CA ARG A 381 28.13 19.70 -0.71
C ARG A 381 28.41 18.62 -1.77
N LEU A 382 28.49 18.99 -3.05
CA LEU A 382 28.77 18.08 -4.17
C LEU A 382 30.26 17.70 -4.29
N GLN A 383 31.18 18.55 -3.81
CA GLN A 383 32.63 18.30 -3.91
C GLN A 383 33.20 17.34 -2.84
N ARG A 384 32.49 17.11 -1.72
CA ARG A 384 33.03 16.32 -0.59
C ARG A 384 32.85 14.79 -0.70
N SER A 385 32.23 14.27 -1.77
CA SER A 385 32.03 12.82 -1.95
C SER A 385 33.02 12.13 -2.89
N HIS A 386 34.07 12.81 -3.36
CA HIS A 386 35.23 12.11 -3.90
C HIS A 386 36.21 11.83 -2.76
N PRO A 387 36.48 10.55 -2.40
CA PRO A 387 37.66 10.25 -1.62
C PRO A 387 38.84 10.52 -2.54
N THR A 388 39.53 11.63 -2.30
CA THR A 388 40.90 11.80 -2.75
C THR A 388 41.72 10.76 -2.00
N ASP A 389 41.90 9.59 -2.64
CA ASP A 389 42.96 8.67 -2.27
C ASP A 389 44.25 9.36 -2.73
N GLY A 390 44.77 10.19 -1.83
CA GLY A 390 46.01 10.92 -2.00
C GLY A 390 46.90 10.54 -0.85
N THR A 391 48.05 9.95 -1.17
CA THR A 391 49.41 10.43 -0.83
C THR A 391 50.39 9.26 -0.90
N PRO A 392 51.70 9.54 -0.99
CA PRO A 392 52.44 10.06 -2.14
C PRO A 392 53.35 9.00 -2.79
#